data_AF-A0A5D0XWU5-F1
#
_entry.id   AF-A0A5D0XWU5-F1
#
_cell.length_a   1.000
_cell.length_b   1.000
_cell.length_c   1.000
_cell.angle_alpha   90.00
_cell.angle_beta   90.00
_cell.angle_gamma   90.00
#
_symmetry.space_group_name_H-M   'P 1'
#
loop_
_entity.id
_entity.type
_entity.pdbx_description
1 polymer ?
#
loop_
_entity_poly.entity_id
_entity_poly.type
_entity_poly.pdbx_seq_one_letter_code
_entity_poly.pdbx_strand_id
1 'polypeptide(L)'
;MTETSVGGAHQASARPGPDTTTGGPDRSLGEILGEVTKDLSTLMRQEVALAKAEATESAKNAGKGAGMFAGAAVGGHFVLLFLSLAAMWGLGELMALGWAALIVAAVWAIIAAVLALTGKKDMKKVKGLPQTAETIKEIPPTLKPGETR
;
A
#
# COMPACT_ATOMS: atom_id res chain seq x y z
N MET A 1 -23.12 58.54 -23.24
CA MET A 1 -21.97 58.61 -24.17
C MET A 1 -21.69 57.19 -24.62
N THR A 2 -22.15 56.68 -25.78
CA THR A 2 -21.73 57.01 -27.19
C THR A 2 -20.20 56.92 -27.29
N GLU A 3 -19.54 56.10 -28.12
CA GLU A 3 -19.79 55.52 -29.45
C GLU A 3 -18.89 54.26 -29.62
N THR A 4 -19.37 53.18 -30.26
CA THR A 4 -19.17 52.81 -31.68
C THR A 4 -17.74 52.37 -32.03
N SER A 5 -17.56 51.08 -32.31
CA SER A 5 -16.59 50.64 -33.32
C SER A 5 -17.13 49.43 -34.09
N VAL A 6 -17.06 49.58 -35.40
CA VAL A 6 -17.74 48.84 -36.46
C VAL A 6 -16.96 47.56 -36.75
N GLY A 7 -17.62 46.41 -36.56
CA GLY A 7 -17.10 45.09 -36.95
C GLY A 7 -17.76 44.62 -38.25
N GLY A 8 -16.95 44.44 -39.28
CA GLY A 8 -17.35 44.26 -40.68
C GLY A 8 -18.30 43.09 -40.96
N ALA A 9 -19.18 43.34 -41.93
CA ALA A 9 -19.90 42.33 -42.66
C ALA A 9 -18.94 41.45 -43.45
N HIS A 10 -18.84 40.16 -43.08
CA HIS A 10 -18.37 39.13 -44.00
C HIS A 10 -19.24 37.87 -43.88
N GLN A 11 -20.07 37.74 -44.92
CA GLN A 11 -20.38 36.51 -45.63
C GLN A 11 -21.10 35.41 -44.84
N ALA A 12 -22.41 35.37 -45.07
CA ALA A 12 -23.21 34.16 -45.05
C ALA A 12 -22.61 33.11 -46.02
N SER A 13 -21.66 32.33 -45.53
CA SER A 13 -21.32 31.06 -46.17
C SER A 13 -22.41 30.06 -45.85
N ALA A 14 -22.98 29.52 -46.91
CA ALA A 14 -24.06 28.55 -46.93
C ALA A 14 -23.93 27.49 -45.84
N ARG A 15 -25.03 27.24 -45.14
CA ARG A 15 -25.21 26.00 -44.37
C ARG A 15 -24.91 24.83 -45.32
N PRO A 16 -23.95 23.94 -45.00
CA PRO A 16 -23.95 22.63 -45.63
C PRO A 16 -25.33 22.02 -45.31
N GLY A 17 -26.06 21.63 -46.35
CA GLY A 17 -27.24 20.81 -46.15
C GLY A 17 -26.85 19.55 -45.37
N PRO A 18 -27.80 18.87 -44.72
CA PRO A 18 -27.52 17.53 -44.27
C PRO A 18 -27.14 16.73 -45.51
N ASP A 19 -25.85 16.43 -45.65
CA ASP A 19 -25.33 15.48 -46.62
C ASP A 19 -25.92 14.13 -46.23
N THR A 20 -27.15 13.89 -46.67
CA THR A 20 -27.74 12.57 -46.73
C THR A 20 -26.99 11.86 -47.85
N THR A 21 -25.74 11.47 -47.57
CA THR A 21 -25.06 10.43 -48.33
C THR A 21 -25.82 9.14 -48.09
N THR A 22 -26.73 8.89 -49.02
CA THR A 22 -27.17 7.59 -49.51
C THR A 22 -26.18 6.46 -49.21
N GLY A 23 -26.68 5.41 -48.56
CA GLY A 23 -26.06 4.08 -48.52
C GLY A 23 -25.14 3.87 -47.33
N GLY A 24 -25.70 3.49 -46.18
CA GLY A 24 -24.92 2.81 -45.16
C GLY A 24 -24.38 1.51 -45.76
N PRO A 25 -23.06 1.30 -45.81
CA PRO A 25 -22.54 -0.04 -45.91
C PRO A 25 -22.93 -0.73 -44.61
N ASP A 26 -23.57 -1.88 -44.68
CA ASP A 26 -23.75 -2.77 -43.54
C ASP A 26 -22.43 -2.83 -42.76
N ARG A 27 -22.36 -2.14 -41.61
CA ARG A 27 -21.18 -2.21 -40.76
C ARG A 27 -20.96 -3.69 -40.50
N SER A 28 -19.83 -4.20 -40.98
CA SER A 28 -19.53 -5.61 -40.88
C SER A 28 -19.59 -6.01 -39.42
N LEU A 29 -20.23 -7.15 -39.11
CA LEU A 29 -20.24 -7.71 -37.75
C LEU A 29 -18.81 -7.81 -37.19
N GLY A 30 -17.81 -8.02 -38.04
CA GLY A 30 -16.39 -8.04 -37.66
C GLY A 30 -15.86 -6.69 -37.19
N GLU A 31 -16.38 -5.58 -37.70
CA GLU A 31 -15.95 -4.23 -37.34
C GLU A 31 -16.51 -3.82 -35.97
N ILE A 32 -17.77 -4.15 -35.69
CA ILE A 32 -18.42 -3.95 -34.38
C ILE A 32 -17.76 -4.83 -33.31
N LEU A 33 -17.47 -6.09 -33.62
CA LEU A 33 -16.73 -7.00 -32.72
C LEU A 33 -15.31 -6.49 -32.43
N GLY A 34 -14.63 -5.93 -33.43
CA GLY A 34 -13.31 -5.32 -33.26
C GLY A 34 -13.34 -4.11 -32.31
N GLU A 35 -14.36 -3.25 -32.44
CA GLU A 35 -14.55 -2.07 -31.60
C GLU A 35 -14.85 -2.46 -30.13
N VAL A 36 -15.79 -3.40 -29.91
CA VAL A 36 -16.10 -3.91 -28.56
C VAL A 36 -14.88 -4.59 -27.91
N THR A 37 -14.10 -5.36 -28.67
CA THR A 37 -12.88 -6.00 -28.16
C THR A 37 -11.83 -4.96 -27.76
N LYS A 38 -11.70 -3.89 -28.54
CA LYS A 38 -10.80 -2.77 -28.26
C LYS A 38 -11.23 -1.99 -27.02
N ASP A 39 -12.53 -1.77 -26.84
CA ASP A 39 -13.08 -1.12 -25.66
C ASP A 39 -12.88 -1.97 -24.40
N LEU A 40 -13.12 -3.28 -24.49
CA LEU A 40 -12.89 -4.21 -23.37
C LEU A 40 -11.41 -4.29 -23.00
N SER A 41 -10.51 -4.32 -23.99
CA SER A 41 -9.06 -4.25 -23.77
C SER A 41 -8.65 -2.93 -23.10
N THR A 42 -9.32 -1.84 -23.46
CA THR A 42 -9.10 -0.52 -22.84
C THR A 42 -9.56 -0.50 -21.38
N LEU A 43 -10.74 -1.04 -21.08
CA LEU A 43 -11.25 -1.17 -19.71
C LEU A 43 -10.32 -2.05 -18.85
N MET A 44 -9.89 -3.20 -19.36
CA MET A 44 -8.96 -4.08 -18.65
C MET A 44 -7.65 -3.36 -18.33
N ARG A 45 -7.10 -2.58 -19.27
CA ARG A 45 -5.89 -1.77 -19.02
C ARG A 45 -6.14 -0.68 -17.98
N GLN A 46 -7.33 -0.09 -17.95
CA GLN A 46 -7.72 0.92 -16.97
C GLN A 46 -7.89 0.33 -15.56
N GLU A 47 -8.54 -0.82 -15.43
CA GLU A 47 -8.69 -1.55 -14.16
C GLU A 47 -7.33 -1.93 -13.58
N VAL A 48 -6.42 -2.44 -14.42
CA VAL A 48 -5.04 -2.74 -14.00
C VAL A 48 -4.31 -1.45 -13.59
N ALA A 49 -4.49 -0.36 -14.33
CA ALA A 49 -3.88 0.93 -13.99
C ALA A 49 -4.41 1.48 -12.67
N LEU A 50 -5.71 1.34 -12.40
CA LEU A 50 -6.37 1.76 -11.17
C LEU A 50 -5.90 0.91 -9.99
N ALA A 51 -5.94 -0.43 -10.12
CA ALA A 51 -5.45 -1.35 -9.09
C ALA A 51 -3.98 -1.10 -8.77
N LYS A 52 -3.16 -0.78 -9.79
CA LYS A 52 -1.77 -0.39 -9.58
C LYS A 52 -1.65 0.94 -8.82
N ALA A 53 -2.49 1.93 -9.13
CA ALA A 53 -2.51 3.20 -8.42
C ALA A 53 -2.90 3.01 -6.95
N GLU A 54 -3.97 2.27 -6.67
CA GLU A 54 -4.45 1.98 -5.32
C GLU A 54 -3.45 1.14 -4.52
N ALA A 55 -2.81 0.14 -5.14
CA ALA A 55 -1.74 -0.63 -4.51
C ALA A 55 -0.53 0.24 -4.18
N THR A 56 -0.17 1.18 -5.06
CA THR A 56 0.94 2.13 -4.83
C THR A 56 0.62 3.08 -3.69
N GLU A 57 -0.59 3.64 -3.66
CA GLU A 57 -1.04 4.51 -2.57
C GLU A 57 -1.10 3.77 -1.24
N SER A 58 -1.64 2.54 -1.24
CA SER A 58 -1.65 1.65 -0.08
C SER A 58 -0.24 1.37 0.43
N ALA A 59 0.71 1.05 -0.47
CA ALA A 59 2.10 0.81 -0.13
C ALA A 59 2.78 2.07 0.44
N LYS A 60 2.49 3.26 -0.10
CA LYS A 60 3.02 4.52 0.40
C LYS A 60 2.49 4.84 1.80
N ASN A 61 1.20 4.65 2.02
CA ASN A 61 0.57 4.88 3.32
C ASN A 61 1.06 3.89 4.37
N ALA A 62 1.14 2.60 4.02
CA ALA A 62 1.73 1.56 4.87
C ALA A 62 3.21 1.86 5.17
N GLY A 63 3.99 2.27 4.16
CA GLY A 63 5.40 2.64 4.31
C GLY A 63 5.61 3.86 5.21
N LYS A 64 4.76 4.90 5.09
CA LYS A 64 4.77 6.06 5.99
C LYS A 64 4.46 5.63 7.43
N GLY A 65 3.43 4.80 7.62
CA GLY A 65 3.06 4.26 8.93
C GLY A 65 4.21 3.47 9.56
N ALA A 66 4.77 2.52 8.80
CA ALA A 66 5.92 1.74 9.24
C ALA A 66 7.13 2.62 9.59
N GLY A 67 7.42 3.64 8.79
CA GLY A 67 8.49 4.62 9.05
C GLY A 67 8.25 5.42 10.33
N MET A 68 7.01 5.87 10.58
CA MET A 68 6.63 6.56 11.81
C MET A 68 6.79 5.66 13.04
N PHE A 69 6.35 4.40 12.96
CA PHE A 69 6.54 3.43 14.05
C PHE A 69 8.03 3.12 14.29
N ALA A 70 8.84 3.00 13.25
CA ALA A 70 10.29 2.82 13.39
C ALA A 70 10.92 4.04 14.08
N GLY A 71 10.58 5.25 13.65
CA GLY A 71 11.02 6.49 14.29
C GLY A 71 10.58 6.58 15.76
N ALA A 72 9.32 6.23 16.06
CA ALA A 72 8.80 6.18 17.42
C ALA A 72 9.51 5.14 18.29
N ALA A 73 9.88 3.98 17.73
CA ALA A 73 10.65 2.96 18.45
C ALA A 73 12.05 3.48 18.82
N VAL A 74 12.75 4.14 17.88
CA VAL A 74 14.07 4.74 18.14
C VAL A 74 13.95 5.88 19.16
N GLY A 75 13.00 6.80 18.96
CA GLY A 75 12.77 7.91 19.88
C GLY A 75 12.38 7.42 21.28
N GLY A 76 11.49 6.44 21.36
CA GLY A 76 11.10 5.78 22.61
C GLY A 76 12.28 5.11 23.31
N HIS A 77 13.19 4.48 22.56
CA HIS A 77 14.41 3.90 23.12
C HIS A 77 15.30 4.96 23.79
N PHE A 78 15.49 6.13 23.16
CA PHE A 78 16.24 7.23 23.78
C PHE A 78 15.54 7.82 25.00
N VAL A 79 14.21 7.96 24.98
CA VAL A 79 13.45 8.39 26.16
C VAL A 79 13.68 7.43 27.33
N LEU A 80 13.60 6.12 27.09
CA LEU A 80 13.85 5.10 28.09
C LEU A 80 15.30 5.13 28.62
N LEU A 81 16.28 5.36 27.74
CA LEU A 81 17.68 5.54 28.12
C LEU A 81 17.85 6.74 29.06
N PHE A 82 17.34 7.92 28.69
CA PHE A 82 17.48 9.12 29.50
C PHE A 82 16.70 9.04 30.81
N LEU A 83 15.51 8.42 30.83
CA LEU A 83 14.78 8.14 32.06
C LEU A 83 15.56 7.20 32.98
N SER A 84 16.26 6.21 32.43
CA SER A 84 17.08 5.29 33.22
C SER A 84 18.27 6.00 33.85
N LEU A 85 18.93 6.90 33.10
CA LEU A 85 20.01 7.74 33.64
C LEU A 85 19.47 8.69 34.71
N ALA A 86 18.36 9.38 34.44
CA ALA A 86 17.74 10.28 35.40
C ALA A 86 17.33 9.55 36.68
N ALA A 87 16.77 8.34 36.58
CA ALA A 87 16.43 7.52 37.74
C ALA A 87 17.69 7.09 38.50
N MET A 88 18.74 6.67 37.80
CA MET A 88 20.01 6.26 38.43
C MET A 88 20.65 7.41 39.19
N TRP A 89 20.75 8.59 38.58
CA TRP A 89 21.29 9.79 39.24
C TRP A 89 20.37 10.28 40.37
N GLY A 90 19.05 10.30 40.15
CA GLY A 90 18.09 10.71 41.17
C GLY A 90 18.07 9.79 42.41
N LEU A 91 18.17 8.47 42.22
CA LEU A 91 18.37 7.53 43.34
C LEU A 91 19.77 7.67 43.93
N GLY A 92 20.77 8.02 43.11
CA GLY A 92 22.15 8.29 43.52
C GLY A 92 22.28 9.42 44.55
N GLU A 93 21.32 10.34 44.62
CA GLU A 93 21.27 11.37 45.67
C GLU A 93 20.83 10.80 47.04
N LEU A 94 20.14 9.65 47.04
CA LEU A 94 19.64 8.99 48.25
C LEU A 94 20.55 7.86 48.73
N MET A 95 21.35 7.27 47.83
CA MET A 95 22.22 6.12 48.09
C MET A 95 23.43 6.09 47.14
N ALA A 96 24.45 5.28 47.42
CA ALA A 96 25.59 5.18 46.51
C ALA A 96 25.15 4.76 45.09
N LEU A 97 25.71 5.44 44.08
CA LEU A 97 25.30 5.33 42.68
C LEU A 97 25.30 3.88 42.15
N GLY A 98 26.19 3.03 42.66
CA GLY A 98 26.22 1.61 42.32
C GLY A 98 24.94 0.86 42.71
N TRP A 99 24.37 1.13 43.89
CA TRP A 99 23.10 0.53 44.32
C TRP A 99 21.91 1.07 43.52
N ALA A 100 21.91 2.37 43.21
CA ALA A 100 20.93 2.96 42.32
C ALA A 100 20.94 2.29 40.93
N ALA A 101 22.13 2.06 40.36
CA ALA A 101 22.29 1.37 39.09
C ALA A 101 21.77 -0.07 39.14
N LEU A 102 22.03 -0.81 40.23
CA LEU A 102 21.50 -2.17 40.41
C LEU A 102 19.98 -2.21 40.48
N ILE A 103 19.35 -1.24 41.16
CA ILE A 103 17.89 -1.13 41.22
C ILE A 103 17.30 -0.88 39.83
N VAL A 104 17.83 0.09 39.09
CA VAL A 104 17.38 0.40 37.72
C VAL A 104 17.59 -0.82 36.79
N ALA A 105 18.71 -1.52 36.91
CA ALA A 105 18.98 -2.74 36.16
C ALA A 105 17.99 -3.87 36.50
N ALA A 106 17.65 -4.05 37.78
CA ALA A 106 16.66 -5.03 38.21
C ALA A 106 15.27 -4.74 37.63
N VAL A 107 14.85 -3.47 37.59
CA VAL A 107 13.59 -3.04 36.94
C VAL A 107 13.60 -3.44 35.45
N TRP A 108 14.69 -3.14 34.74
CA TRP A 108 14.82 -3.53 33.33
C TRP A 108 14.83 -5.04 33.12
N ALA A 109 15.45 -5.80 34.02
CA ALA A 109 15.46 -7.26 33.95
C ALA A 109 14.03 -7.83 34.07
N ILE A 110 13.20 -7.27 34.95
CA ILE A 110 11.79 -7.67 35.10
C ILE A 110 11.01 -7.33 33.82
N ILE A 111 11.15 -6.10 33.31
CA ILE A 111 10.50 -5.69 32.05
C ILE A 111 10.90 -6.64 30.91
N ALA A 112 12.19 -6.91 30.75
CA ALA A 112 12.71 -7.79 29.71
C ALA A 112 12.16 -9.23 29.85
N ALA A 113 12.07 -9.77 31.07
CA ALA A 113 11.49 -11.08 31.32
C ALA A 113 10.02 -11.14 30.90
N VAL A 114 9.21 -10.13 31.28
CA VAL A 114 7.79 -10.05 30.90
C VAL A 114 7.62 -9.96 29.38
N LEU A 115 8.40 -9.11 28.72
CA LEU A 115 8.37 -8.95 27.26
C LEU A 115 8.76 -10.24 26.55
N ALA A 116 9.83 -10.91 26.99
CA ALA A 116 10.27 -12.18 26.41
C ALA A 116 9.22 -13.29 26.57
N LEU A 117 8.58 -13.40 27.74
CA LEU A 117 7.53 -14.38 28.00
C LEU A 117 6.28 -14.10 27.16
N THR A 118 5.88 -12.84 27.03
CA THR A 118 4.72 -12.42 26.23
C THR A 118 4.97 -12.66 24.75
N GLY A 119 6.13 -12.23 24.23
CA GLY A 119 6.53 -12.48 22.83
C GLY A 119 6.60 -13.97 22.51
N LYS A 120 7.13 -14.79 23.42
CA LYS A 120 7.13 -16.25 23.29
C LYS A 120 5.71 -16.83 23.25
N LYS A 121 4.77 -16.28 24.02
CA LYS A 121 3.36 -16.71 24.02
C LYS A 121 2.69 -16.36 22.70
N ASP A 122 2.93 -15.18 22.15
CA ASP A 122 2.28 -14.75 20.91
C ASP A 122 2.88 -15.45 19.68
N MET A 123 4.20 -15.66 19.63
CA MET A 123 4.82 -16.50 18.59
C MET A 123 4.28 -17.93 18.58
N LYS A 124 3.94 -18.49 19.75
CA LYS A 124 3.30 -19.82 19.83
C LYS A 124 1.88 -19.82 19.24
N LYS A 125 1.14 -18.73 19.33
CA LYS A 125 -0.20 -18.60 18.71
C LYS A 125 -0.10 -18.49 17.19
N VAL A 126 0.91 -17.75 16.69
CA VAL A 126 1.12 -17.54 15.24
C VAL A 126 1.64 -18.81 14.56
N LYS A 127 2.33 -19.71 15.28
CA LYS A 127 2.74 -21.04 14.78
C LYS A 127 1.56 -21.97 14.42
N GLY A 128 0.31 -21.56 14.62
CA GLY A 128 -0.92 -22.25 14.23
C GLY A 128 -1.36 -22.08 12.77
N LEU A 129 -0.45 -21.83 11.82
CA LEU A 129 -0.72 -21.98 10.37
C LEU A 129 -0.02 -23.23 9.75
N PRO A 130 -0.14 -24.45 10.31
CA PRO A 130 0.40 -25.65 9.67
C PRO A 130 -0.42 -26.12 8.45
N GLN A 131 -1.68 -25.72 8.30
CA GLN A 131 -2.55 -26.26 7.25
C GLN A 131 -2.10 -25.90 5.82
N THR A 132 -1.47 -24.75 5.61
CA THR A 132 -0.98 -24.34 4.27
C THR A 132 0.36 -25.01 3.92
N ALA A 133 1.15 -25.42 4.92
CA ALA A 133 2.43 -26.09 4.69
C ALA A 133 2.27 -27.60 4.46
N GLU A 134 1.23 -28.23 5.02
CA GLU A 134 0.88 -29.62 4.74
C GLU A 134 0.27 -29.78 3.34
N THR A 135 -0.60 -28.84 2.92
CA THR A 135 -1.19 -28.86 1.57
C THR A 135 -0.13 -28.78 0.45
N ILE A 136 0.99 -28.07 0.67
CA ILE A 136 2.10 -27.99 -0.30
C ILE A 136 2.94 -29.29 -0.34
N LYS A 137 2.97 -30.06 0.75
CA LYS A 137 3.70 -31.35 0.81
C LYS A 137 2.88 -32.52 0.26
N GLU A 138 1.56 -32.36 0.13
CA GLU A 138 0.67 -33.37 -0.47
C GLU A 138 0.53 -33.24 -2.00
N ILE A 139 1.12 -32.22 -2.65
CA ILE A 139 1.12 -32.14 -4.12
C ILE A 139 2.10 -33.21 -4.64
N PRO A 140 1.62 -34.31 -5.24
CA PRO A 140 2.49 -35.35 -5.77
C PRO A 140 3.25 -34.78 -6.99
N PRO A 141 4.48 -35.23 -7.27
CA PRO A 141 5.26 -34.80 -8.44
C PRO A 141 4.66 -35.24 -9.80
N THR A 142 3.43 -35.74 -9.82
CA THR A 142 2.73 -36.23 -11.02
C THR A 142 2.01 -35.15 -11.80
N LEU A 143 1.87 -33.92 -11.26
CA LEU A 143 1.44 -32.77 -12.05
C LEU A 143 2.65 -32.13 -12.74
N LYS A 144 3.17 -32.84 -13.74
CA LYS A 144 3.94 -32.24 -14.85
C LYS A 144 2.96 -32.04 -16.02
N PRO A 145 2.42 -30.83 -16.24
CA PRO A 145 1.74 -30.52 -17.49
C PRO A 145 2.82 -30.39 -18.57
N GLY A 146 2.90 -31.34 -19.51
CA GLY A 146 3.76 -31.14 -20.68
C GLY A 146 4.33 -32.37 -21.38
N GLU A 147 4.06 -33.60 -20.94
CA GLU A 147 4.53 -34.78 -21.68
C GLU A 147 3.38 -35.67 -22.15
N THR A 148 2.59 -35.15 -23.08
CA THR A 148 1.84 -35.96 -24.04
C THR A 148 2.02 -35.35 -25.42
N ARG A 149 3.03 -35.89 -26.11
CA ARG A 149 3.09 -36.28 -27.53
C ARG A 149 2.28 -35.49 -28.55
#